data_AF-A0A315RWL5-F1
#
_entry.id   AF-A0A315RWL5-F1
#
_cell.length_a   1.000
_cell.length_b   1.000
_cell.length_c   1.000
_cell.angle_alpha   90.00
_cell.angle_beta   90.00
_cell.angle_gamma   90.00
#
_symmetry.space_group_name_H-M   'P 1'
#
loop_
_entity.id
_entity.type
_entity.pdbx_description
1 polymer ?
#
loop_
_entity_poly.entity_id
_entity_poly.type
_entity_poly.pdbx_seq_one_letter_code
_entity_poly.pdbx_strand_id
1 'polypeptide(L)'
;IDIAQYLIEVSVIIIASFYIYKSTSSLKTLNFELRERVKELTGLYRISEAAESSKTDLDQLLNEVVQGIPPSYQFPKDCEARIIYQGNEYQTSNFRETEWSQQNPLKINNKEVGKIEVVYLEQHPVQDQGTVFLKEEFDLLNSITAKITNILKNLEQEKEIKEQRRFLSITLNSIGDGLIVTDKEGRVKRLNSVAEDLTGWTLDGAKNKDIREIFTIVNSKTGIEVKNPVEKVLKHGKIVGLANHTKLIARDGSEYHIADSAAPIKTDEDNIYGTVMVFRDVSKNYQMREIIRQREKMFSTAISEAPFPIMIRSDDGEVITVNSSWENISGYKKEEIPDIESWINKAYRGRKTEMKGIIKEAFSHNREKAGDFEIQTKNGEKRIWEFSTAPLGTDEKGRKLLISTAVDIT
;
A
#
# COMPACT_ATOMS: atom_id res chain seq x y z
N ILE A 1 -76.68 71.89 24.87
CA ILE A 1 -75.61 71.05 24.29
C ILE A 1 -75.89 69.64 24.80
N ASP A 2 -76.13 68.70 23.89
CA ASP A 2 -76.56 67.35 24.26
C ASP A 2 -75.36 66.58 24.85
N ILE A 3 -75.42 66.37 26.17
CA ILE A 3 -74.34 65.73 26.94
C ILE A 3 -74.10 64.30 26.45
N ALA A 4 -75.13 63.62 25.95
CA ALA A 4 -75.01 62.26 25.42
C ALA A 4 -74.16 62.23 24.14
N GLN A 5 -74.35 63.21 23.26
CA GLN A 5 -73.60 63.29 22.01
C GLN A 5 -72.13 63.63 22.25
N TYR A 6 -71.84 64.51 23.21
CA TYR A 6 -70.47 64.83 23.63
C TYR A 6 -69.76 63.61 24.26
N LEU A 7 -70.46 62.81 25.07
CA LEU A 7 -69.93 61.57 25.65
C LEU A 7 -69.59 60.52 24.58
N ILE A 8 -70.40 60.42 23.52
CA ILE A 8 -70.13 59.53 22.38
C ILE A 8 -68.87 59.99 21.64
N GLU A 9 -68.75 61.28 21.31
CA GLU A 9 -67.56 61.82 20.63
C GLU A 9 -66.27 61.60 21.43
N VAL A 10 -66.30 61.87 22.74
CA VAL A 10 -65.16 61.65 23.63
C VAL A 10 -64.81 60.15 23.70
N SER A 11 -65.80 59.26 23.77
CA SER A 11 -65.57 57.82 23.81
C SER A 11 -64.94 57.29 22.52
N VAL A 12 -65.38 57.79 21.36
CA VAL A 12 -64.78 57.45 20.06
C VAL A 12 -63.32 57.92 19.98
N ILE A 13 -63.02 59.13 20.45
CA ILE A 13 -61.64 59.66 20.49
C ILE A 13 -60.74 58.83 21.40
N ILE A 14 -61.23 58.42 22.58
CA ILE A 14 -60.45 57.58 23.52
C ILE A 14 -60.17 56.20 22.91
N ILE A 15 -61.18 55.55 22.33
CA ILE A 15 -61.02 54.24 21.68
C ILE A 15 -60.06 54.34 20.49
N ALA A 16 -60.20 55.37 19.66
CA ALA A 16 -59.30 55.60 18.52
C ALA A 16 -57.85 55.84 18.99
N SER A 17 -57.66 56.66 20.03
CA SER A 17 -56.34 56.93 20.62
C SER A 17 -55.71 55.67 21.21
N PHE A 18 -56.49 54.82 21.88
CA PHE A 18 -56.02 53.54 22.41
C PHE A 18 -55.62 52.58 21.29
N TYR A 19 -56.40 52.53 20.19
CA TYR A 19 -56.10 51.68 19.04
C TYR A 19 -54.82 52.14 18.31
N ILE A 20 -54.66 53.46 18.11
CA ILE A 20 -53.45 54.06 17.54
C ILE A 20 -52.23 53.77 18.42
N TYR A 21 -52.35 53.93 19.74
CA TYR A 21 -51.28 53.62 20.68
C TYR A 21 -50.89 52.14 20.65
N LYS A 22 -51.87 51.23 20.68
CA LYS A 22 -51.61 49.79 20.59
C LYS A 22 -50.96 49.41 19.26
N SER A 23 -51.46 49.95 18.14
CA SER A 23 -50.93 49.69 16.81
C SER A 23 -49.51 50.21 16.63
N THR A 24 -49.21 51.42 17.13
CA THR A 24 -47.86 52.00 17.06
C THR A 24 -46.87 51.25 17.95
N SER A 25 -47.30 50.77 19.11
CA SER A 25 -46.49 49.90 19.97
C SER A 25 -46.17 48.57 19.27
N SER A 26 -47.18 47.88 18.73
CA SER A 26 -46.98 46.64 17.97
C SER A 26 -46.10 46.82 16.73
N LEU A 27 -46.24 47.92 15.99
CA LEU A 27 -45.38 48.25 14.85
C LEU A 27 -43.91 48.47 15.25
N LYS A 28 -43.66 49.06 16.42
CA LYS A 28 -42.30 49.22 16.94
C LYS A 28 -41.67 47.88 17.30
N THR A 29 -42.42 47.00 17.96
CA THR A 29 -41.97 45.63 18.27
C THR A 29 -41.65 44.84 17.00
N LEU A 30 -42.55 44.86 16.02
CA LEU A 30 -42.34 44.12 14.76
C LEU A 30 -41.16 44.67 13.94
N ASN A 31 -40.97 45.99 13.89
CA ASN A 31 -39.81 46.60 13.22
C ASN A 31 -38.49 46.24 13.91
N PHE A 32 -38.50 46.13 15.24
CA PHE A 32 -37.35 45.68 16.00
C PHE A 32 -37.02 44.21 15.66
N GLU A 33 -38.00 43.31 15.76
CA GLU A 33 -37.84 41.90 15.40
C GLU A 33 -37.35 41.70 13.95
N LEU A 34 -37.89 42.48 13.01
CA LEU A 34 -37.48 42.42 11.60
C LEU A 34 -36.04 42.88 11.40
N ARG A 35 -35.62 43.96 12.07
CA ARG A 35 -34.22 44.43 12.01
C ARG A 35 -33.25 43.41 12.58
N GLU A 36 -33.60 42.76 13.69
CA GLU A 36 -32.77 41.72 14.29
C GLU A 36 -32.66 40.49 13.37
N ARG A 37 -33.77 40.04 12.78
CA ARG A 37 -33.76 38.98 11.75
C ARG A 37 -32.88 39.31 10.55
N VAL A 38 -32.87 40.57 10.10
CA VAL A 38 -32.04 41.00 8.97
C VAL A 38 -30.55 40.94 9.33
N LYS A 39 -30.16 41.33 10.56
CA LYS A 39 -28.77 41.21 11.02
C LYS A 39 -28.32 39.76 11.07
N GLU A 40 -29.13 38.89 11.67
CA GLU A 40 -28.85 37.45 11.78
C GLU A 40 -28.67 36.81 10.39
N LEU A 41 -29.60 37.09 9.46
CA LEU A 41 -29.53 36.60 8.08
C LEU A 41 -28.30 37.14 7.35
N THR A 42 -27.89 38.39 7.60
CA THR A 42 -26.70 38.98 6.98
C THR A 42 -25.42 38.30 7.45
N GLY A 43 -25.30 38.01 8.75
CA GLY A 43 -24.17 37.26 9.30
C GLY A 43 -24.08 35.83 8.74
N LEU A 44 -25.21 35.11 8.73
CA LEU A 44 -25.29 33.75 8.19
C LEU A 44 -25.04 33.68 6.68
N TYR A 45 -25.49 34.69 5.93
CA TYR A 45 -25.24 34.80 4.49
C TYR A 45 -23.74 34.97 4.20
N ARG A 46 -23.05 35.87 4.91
CA ARG A 46 -21.61 36.11 4.74
C ARG A 46 -20.77 34.87 5.04
N ILE A 47 -21.12 34.10 6.07
CA ILE A 47 -20.44 32.83 6.38
C ILE A 47 -20.69 31.81 5.28
N SER A 48 -21.91 31.76 4.73
CA SER A 48 -22.23 30.87 3.62
C SER A 48 -21.49 31.28 2.35
N GLU A 49 -21.34 32.59 2.09
CA GLU A 49 -20.57 33.14 0.97
C GLU A 49 -19.06 32.86 1.10
N ALA A 50 -18.49 33.03 2.30
CA ALA A 50 -17.11 32.62 2.59
C ALA A 50 -16.90 31.11 2.37
N ALA A 51 -17.86 30.29 2.81
CA ALA A 51 -17.82 28.84 2.61
C ALA A 51 -17.90 28.42 1.14
N GLU A 52 -18.61 29.18 0.30
CA GLU A 52 -18.72 28.89 -1.13
C GLU A 52 -17.51 29.36 -1.93
N SER A 53 -16.92 30.50 -1.57
CA SER A 53 -15.75 31.09 -2.24
C SER A 53 -14.44 30.39 -1.88
N SER A 54 -14.31 29.90 -0.64
CA SER A 54 -13.08 29.31 -0.10
C SER A 54 -13.15 27.78 0.05
N LYS A 55 -13.85 27.08 -0.84
CA LYS A 55 -14.07 25.60 -0.79
C LYS A 55 -12.81 24.73 -0.69
N THR A 56 -11.64 25.26 -1.03
CA THR A 56 -10.41 24.46 -1.16
C THR A 56 -9.31 24.84 -0.18
N ASP A 57 -9.45 25.97 0.53
CA ASP A 57 -8.45 26.48 1.48
C ASP A 57 -9.11 26.80 2.81
N LEU A 58 -8.81 25.96 3.80
CA LEU A 58 -9.36 26.06 5.15
C LEU A 58 -8.88 27.33 5.86
N ASP A 59 -7.64 27.75 5.63
CA ASP A 59 -7.06 28.92 6.30
C ASP A 59 -7.70 30.20 5.75
N GLN A 60 -7.94 30.25 4.44
CA GLN A 60 -8.65 31.36 3.82
C GLN A 60 -10.10 31.44 4.32
N LEU A 61 -10.81 30.30 4.36
CA LEU A 61 -12.18 30.22 4.87
C LEU A 61 -12.30 30.75 6.31
N LEU A 62 -11.44 30.27 7.21
CA LEU A 62 -11.51 30.67 8.62
C LEU A 62 -11.16 32.15 8.81
N ASN A 63 -10.22 32.68 8.03
CA ASN A 63 -9.94 34.12 8.03
C ASN A 63 -11.13 34.95 7.55
N GLU A 64 -11.76 34.59 6.43
CA GLU A 64 -12.92 35.31 5.89
C GLU A 64 -14.10 35.29 6.87
N VAL A 65 -14.34 34.15 7.52
CA VAL A 65 -15.36 34.00 8.55
C VAL A 65 -15.08 34.92 9.74
N VAL A 66 -13.84 34.94 10.24
CA VAL A 66 -13.43 35.80 11.36
C VAL A 66 -13.65 37.28 11.04
N GLN A 67 -13.30 37.73 9.83
CA GLN A 67 -13.52 39.11 9.40
C GLN A 67 -15.01 39.45 9.20
N GLY A 68 -15.85 38.43 8.96
CA GLY A 68 -17.29 38.58 8.76
C GLY A 68 -18.12 38.71 10.05
N ILE A 69 -17.55 38.38 11.21
CA ILE A 69 -18.27 38.37 12.50
C ILE A 69 -18.55 39.80 13.03
N PRO A 70 -17.55 40.69 13.20
CA PRO A 70 -17.78 42.01 13.83
C PRO A 70 -18.88 42.88 13.20
N PRO A 71 -19.05 42.93 11.86
CA PRO A 71 -20.13 43.72 11.24
C PRO A 71 -21.54 43.31 11.64
N SER A 72 -21.72 42.12 12.21
CA SER A 72 -23.03 41.57 12.60
C SER A 72 -23.41 41.90 14.06
N TYR A 73 -22.49 42.49 14.83
CA TYR A 73 -22.64 42.85 16.24
C TYR A 73 -23.11 44.29 16.42
N GLN A 74 -23.58 44.66 17.63
CA GLN A 74 -24.14 45.98 17.91
C GLN A 74 -23.12 47.11 17.77
N PHE A 75 -21.86 46.86 18.16
CA PHE A 75 -20.77 47.83 18.06
C PHE A 75 -19.64 47.31 17.15
N PRO A 76 -19.81 47.28 15.81
CA PRO A 76 -18.85 46.67 14.90
C PRO A 76 -17.43 47.24 14.93
N LYS A 77 -17.28 48.52 15.29
CA LYS A 77 -15.96 49.19 15.34
C LYS A 77 -15.14 48.81 16.56
N ASP A 78 -15.80 48.29 17.58
CA ASP A 78 -15.20 47.89 18.86
C ASP A 78 -15.25 46.37 19.05
N CYS A 79 -15.80 45.65 18.07
CA CYS A 79 -15.95 44.20 18.11
C CYS A 79 -14.80 43.55 17.36
N GLU A 80 -14.13 42.61 18.00
CA GLU A 80 -13.09 41.79 17.39
C GLU A 80 -13.43 40.31 17.63
N ALA A 81 -13.02 39.45 16.70
CA ALA A 81 -13.28 38.01 16.76
C ALA A 81 -11.99 37.19 16.58
N ARG A 82 -11.99 36.00 17.15
CA ARG A 82 -10.94 34.98 17.03
C ARG A 82 -11.56 33.59 16.89
N ILE A 83 -11.04 32.78 15.97
CA ILE A 83 -11.30 31.35 15.87
C ILE A 83 -10.01 30.61 16.15
N ILE A 84 -10.08 29.61 17.03
CA ILE A 84 -9.01 28.65 17.27
C ILE A 84 -9.48 27.31 16.75
N TYR A 85 -8.74 26.70 15.83
CA TYR A 85 -9.07 25.38 15.28
C TYR A 85 -7.80 24.54 15.12
N GLN A 86 -7.78 23.35 15.73
CA GLN A 86 -6.65 22.40 15.69
C GLN A 86 -5.26 23.02 16.03
N GLY A 87 -5.23 24.05 16.88
CA GLY A 87 -3.99 24.73 17.31
C GLY A 87 -3.58 25.92 16.43
N ASN A 88 -4.29 26.20 15.34
CA ASN A 88 -4.14 27.42 14.56
C ASN A 88 -5.11 28.49 15.07
N GLU A 89 -4.64 29.74 15.08
CA GLU A 89 -5.45 30.90 15.48
C GLU A 89 -5.69 31.82 14.28
N TYR A 90 -6.94 32.22 14.09
CA TYR A 90 -7.40 33.14 13.06
C TYR A 90 -8.10 34.29 13.76
N GLN A 91 -7.63 35.52 13.57
CA GLN A 91 -8.12 36.67 14.32
C GLN A 91 -8.23 37.93 13.48
N THR A 92 -9.11 38.80 13.94
CA THR A 92 -9.22 40.18 13.46
C THR A 92 -8.00 41.01 13.88
N SER A 93 -7.70 42.08 13.14
CA SER A 93 -6.40 42.76 13.23
C SER A 93 -6.13 43.45 14.56
N ASN A 94 -7.17 43.87 15.29
CA ASN A 94 -7.02 44.56 16.57
C ASN A 94 -7.46 43.68 17.76
N PHE A 95 -7.56 42.37 17.57
CA PHE A 95 -8.00 41.45 18.60
C PHE A 95 -7.16 41.55 19.88
N ARG A 96 -7.83 41.70 21.03
CA ARG A 96 -7.25 41.68 22.37
C ARG A 96 -8.22 41.01 23.32
N GLU A 97 -7.70 40.18 24.22
CA GLU A 97 -8.53 39.58 25.26
C GLU A 97 -8.99 40.65 26.26
N THR A 98 -10.29 40.71 26.48
CA THR A 98 -10.93 41.61 27.45
C THR A 98 -11.90 40.83 28.33
N GLU A 99 -12.33 41.46 29.44
CA GLU A 99 -13.38 40.91 30.31
C GLU A 99 -14.76 40.90 29.62
N TRP A 100 -14.90 41.60 28.49
CA TRP A 100 -16.11 41.70 27.68
C TRP A 100 -16.08 40.71 26.52
N SER A 101 -15.99 39.42 26.84
CA SER A 101 -15.86 38.34 25.88
C SER A 101 -17.02 37.35 25.96
N GLN A 102 -17.37 36.78 24.81
CA GLN A 102 -18.20 35.58 24.71
C GLN A 102 -17.50 34.55 23.83
N GLN A 103 -17.69 33.27 24.14
CA GLN A 103 -17.04 32.20 23.41
C GLN A 103 -17.93 30.97 23.32
N ASN A 104 -17.81 30.26 22.20
CA ASN A 104 -18.47 28.99 21.96
C ASN A 104 -17.48 27.92 21.52
N PRO A 105 -17.59 26.69 22.03
CA PRO A 105 -16.74 25.58 21.60
C PRO A 105 -17.16 25.09 20.22
N LEU A 106 -16.19 24.84 19.35
CA LEU A 106 -16.39 24.12 18.08
C LEU A 106 -16.32 22.62 18.37
N LYS A 107 -17.44 21.90 18.18
CA LYS A 107 -17.55 20.47 18.51
C LYS A 107 -17.88 19.62 17.29
N ILE A 108 -16.96 18.77 16.88
CA ILE A 108 -17.19 17.76 15.82
C ILE A 108 -17.30 16.38 16.49
N ASN A 109 -18.38 15.65 16.23
CA ASN A 109 -18.65 14.33 16.83
C ASN A 109 -18.51 14.30 18.37
N ASN A 110 -19.00 15.36 19.03
CA ASN A 110 -18.92 15.56 20.49
C ASN A 110 -17.50 15.76 21.06
N LYS A 111 -16.49 15.90 20.20
CA LYS A 111 -15.12 16.26 20.57
C LYS A 111 -14.91 17.76 20.30
N GLU A 112 -14.37 18.47 21.27
CA GLU A 112 -13.97 19.87 21.10
C GLU A 112 -12.70 19.93 20.24
N VAL A 113 -12.82 20.59 19.08
CA VAL A 113 -11.73 20.73 18.09
C VAL A 113 -11.19 22.16 18.03
N GLY A 114 -11.80 23.07 18.79
CA GLY A 114 -11.51 24.49 18.74
C GLY A 114 -12.56 25.31 19.47
N LYS A 115 -12.45 26.64 19.35
CA LYS A 115 -13.42 27.60 19.88
C LYS A 115 -13.51 28.83 19.01
N ILE A 116 -14.67 29.49 19.04
CA ILE A 116 -14.88 30.82 18.49
C ILE A 116 -15.09 31.79 19.64
N GLU A 117 -14.51 32.98 19.51
CA GLU A 117 -14.50 34.00 20.54
C GLU A 117 -14.76 35.36 19.92
N VAL A 118 -15.59 36.15 20.59
CA VAL A 118 -15.92 37.52 20.22
C VAL A 118 -15.75 38.41 21.43
N VAL A 119 -15.07 39.53 21.24
CA VAL A 119 -14.69 40.47 22.30
C VAL A 119 -15.12 41.88 21.92
N TYR A 120 -15.52 42.67 22.91
CA TYR A 120 -15.56 44.12 22.82
C TYR A 120 -14.28 44.70 23.44
N LEU A 121 -13.66 45.71 22.81
CA LEU A 121 -12.41 46.30 23.30
C LEU A 121 -12.66 47.38 24.38
N GLU A 122 -13.85 47.97 24.40
CA GLU A 122 -14.26 48.98 25.38
C GLU A 122 -15.49 48.52 26.20
N GLN A 123 -15.70 49.17 27.35
CA GLN A 123 -16.85 48.89 28.19
C GLN A 123 -18.13 49.45 27.57
N HIS A 124 -19.07 48.57 27.27
CA HIS A 124 -20.44 48.94 26.87
C HIS A 124 -21.42 48.81 28.03
N PRO A 125 -22.62 49.43 27.93
CA PRO A 125 -23.67 49.26 28.92
C PRO A 125 -23.98 47.78 29.15
N VAL A 126 -24.20 47.39 30.41
CA VAL A 126 -24.66 46.03 30.74
C VAL A 126 -26.08 45.88 30.22
N GLN A 127 -26.32 44.86 29.38
CA GLN A 127 -27.60 44.67 28.68
C GLN A 127 -28.35 43.45 29.18
N ASP A 128 -27.77 42.25 29.08
CA ASP A 128 -28.42 40.99 29.47
C ASP A 128 -27.57 40.19 30.47
N GLN A 129 -28.21 39.67 31.53
CA GLN A 129 -27.61 38.80 32.55
C GLN A 129 -26.26 39.27 33.15
N GLY A 130 -26.01 40.57 33.21
CA GLY A 130 -24.73 41.10 33.71
C GLY A 130 -23.61 41.17 32.68
N THR A 131 -23.89 40.86 31.41
CA THR A 131 -22.95 40.94 30.29
C THR A 131 -23.21 42.18 29.43
N VAL A 132 -22.20 42.58 28.65
CA VAL A 132 -22.34 43.68 27.66
C VAL A 132 -23.04 43.24 26.38
N PHE A 133 -23.21 41.92 26.20
CA PHE A 133 -23.80 41.33 25.01
C PHE A 133 -25.32 41.22 25.14
N LEU A 134 -26.00 41.33 24.01
CA LEU A 134 -27.42 41.05 23.87
C LEU A 134 -27.68 39.55 23.73
N LYS A 135 -28.88 39.10 24.11
CA LYS A 135 -29.31 37.72 23.90
C LYS A 135 -29.22 37.31 22.43
N GLU A 136 -29.58 38.23 21.54
CA GLU A 136 -29.51 38.07 20.09
C GLU A 136 -28.07 37.87 19.59
N GLU A 137 -27.08 38.48 20.25
CA GLU A 137 -25.66 38.29 19.91
C GLU A 137 -25.15 36.91 20.35
N PHE A 138 -25.64 36.39 21.48
CA PHE A 138 -25.38 34.99 21.85
C PHE A 138 -26.04 34.01 20.86
N ASP A 139 -27.29 34.26 20.48
CA ASP A 139 -28.02 33.43 19.51
C ASP A 139 -27.35 33.47 18.12
N LEU A 140 -26.83 34.64 17.73
CA LEU A 140 -26.01 34.80 16.53
C LEU A 140 -24.73 33.95 16.64
N LEU A 141 -23.94 34.08 17.71
CA LEU A 141 -22.71 33.32 17.87
C LEU A 141 -22.99 31.80 17.85
N ASN A 142 -24.06 31.36 18.48
CA ASN A 142 -24.52 29.96 18.45
C ASN A 142 -24.78 29.49 17.02
N SER A 143 -25.50 30.30 16.24
CA SER A 143 -25.85 29.97 14.84
C SER A 143 -24.62 29.95 13.93
N ILE A 144 -23.71 30.90 14.11
CA ILE A 144 -22.40 30.98 13.43
C ILE A 144 -21.57 29.72 13.76
N THR A 145 -21.47 29.39 15.05
CA THR A 145 -20.74 28.22 15.56
C THR A 145 -21.28 26.94 14.91
N ALA A 146 -22.59 26.75 14.91
CA ALA A 146 -23.24 25.57 14.33
C ALA A 146 -22.96 25.45 12.82
N LYS A 147 -23.04 26.57 12.09
CA LYS A 147 -22.79 26.60 10.64
C LYS A 147 -21.33 26.26 10.31
N ILE A 148 -20.38 26.90 10.98
CA ILE A 148 -18.93 26.64 10.81
C ILE A 148 -18.63 25.19 11.14
N THR A 149 -19.13 24.69 12.27
CA THR A 149 -18.93 23.29 12.69
C THR A 149 -19.40 22.31 11.63
N ASN A 150 -20.54 22.57 11.00
CA ASN A 150 -21.05 21.71 9.92
C ASN A 150 -20.18 21.77 8.66
N ILE A 151 -19.67 22.94 8.29
CA ILE A 151 -18.75 23.10 7.15
C ILE A 151 -17.44 22.33 7.41
N LEU A 152 -16.84 22.52 8.58
CA LEU A 152 -15.62 21.84 8.99
C LEU A 152 -15.79 20.31 8.97
N LYS A 153 -16.91 19.81 9.49
CA LYS A 153 -17.26 18.38 9.46
C LYS A 153 -17.33 17.84 8.04
N ASN A 154 -17.98 18.55 7.12
CA ASN A 154 -18.10 18.11 5.73
C ASN A 154 -16.73 18.05 5.04
N LEU A 155 -15.87 19.05 5.26
CA LEU A 155 -14.52 19.08 4.72
C LEU A 155 -13.65 17.92 5.24
N GLU A 156 -13.75 17.59 6.53
CA GLU A 156 -13.05 16.43 7.12
C GLU A 156 -13.49 15.11 6.47
N GLN A 157 -14.80 14.92 6.28
CA GLN A 157 -15.36 13.72 5.65
C GLN A 157 -14.93 13.58 4.19
N GLU A 158 -14.95 14.66 3.42
CA GLU A 158 -14.49 14.64 2.02
C GLU A 158 -13.01 14.30 1.92
N LYS A 159 -12.18 14.85 2.81
CA LYS A 159 -10.75 14.55 2.89
C LYS A 159 -10.52 13.08 3.24
N GLU A 160 -11.21 12.55 4.24
CA GLU A 160 -11.10 11.15 4.65
C GLU A 160 -11.49 10.20 3.52
N ILE A 161 -12.59 10.45 2.83
CA ILE A 161 -13.02 9.67 1.66
C ILE A 161 -11.95 9.71 0.55
N LYS A 162 -11.36 10.89 0.30
CA LYS A 162 -10.31 11.05 -0.72
C LYS A 162 -9.04 10.30 -0.34
N GLU A 163 -8.64 10.34 0.93
CA GLU A 163 -7.48 9.60 1.45
C GLU A 163 -7.70 8.10 1.41
N GLN A 164 -8.87 7.60 1.82
CA GLN A 164 -9.23 6.18 1.70
C GLN A 164 -9.22 5.72 0.24
N ARG A 165 -9.76 6.51 -0.70
CA ARG A 165 -9.70 6.23 -2.14
C ARG A 165 -8.26 6.19 -2.65
N ARG A 166 -7.42 7.13 -2.20
CA ARG A 166 -5.99 7.20 -2.57
C ARG A 166 -5.23 6.00 -2.00
N PHE A 167 -5.45 5.66 -0.74
CA PHE A 167 -4.85 4.51 -0.07
C PHE A 167 -5.23 3.22 -0.77
N LEU A 168 -6.53 2.99 -1.02
CA LEU A 168 -7.01 1.86 -1.82
C LEU A 168 -6.33 1.83 -3.20
N SER A 169 -6.19 2.98 -3.87
CA SER A 169 -5.49 3.04 -5.15
C SER A 169 -4.00 2.72 -5.04
N ILE A 170 -3.32 3.11 -3.96
CA ILE A 170 -1.90 2.83 -3.73
C ILE A 170 -1.67 1.35 -3.41
N THR A 171 -2.49 0.75 -2.54
CA THR A 171 -2.43 -0.67 -2.20
C THR A 171 -2.70 -1.57 -3.41
N LEU A 172 -3.64 -1.17 -4.28
CA LEU A 172 -3.88 -1.87 -5.55
C LEU A 172 -2.71 -1.70 -6.57
N ASN A 173 -1.86 -0.70 -6.37
CA ASN A 173 -0.74 -0.37 -7.25
C ASN A 173 0.64 -0.74 -6.67
N SER A 174 0.71 -1.37 -5.49
CA SER A 174 1.99 -1.59 -4.81
C SER A 174 2.72 -2.87 -5.25
N ILE A 175 3.87 -2.63 -5.88
CA ILE A 175 5.07 -3.46 -6.08
C ILE A 175 4.86 -4.79 -6.84
N GLY A 176 4.66 -4.66 -8.15
CA GLY A 176 5.00 -5.70 -9.13
C GLY A 176 3.89 -6.65 -9.53
N ASP A 177 2.70 -6.53 -8.94
CA ASP A 177 1.56 -7.39 -9.26
C ASP A 177 0.57 -6.67 -10.18
N GLY A 178 0.21 -7.32 -11.27
CA GLY A 178 -0.91 -6.96 -12.11
C GLY A 178 -2.22 -7.25 -11.38
N LEU A 179 -3.13 -6.28 -11.39
CA LEU A 179 -4.42 -6.38 -10.74
C LEU A 179 -5.54 -6.15 -11.76
N ILE A 180 -6.51 -7.07 -11.78
CA ILE A 180 -7.71 -6.98 -12.60
C ILE A 180 -8.94 -7.17 -11.72
N VAL A 181 -9.90 -6.25 -11.85
CA VAL A 181 -11.22 -6.35 -11.21
C VAL A 181 -12.27 -6.61 -12.28
N THR A 182 -13.15 -7.57 -12.02
CA THR A 182 -14.28 -7.93 -12.89
C THR A 182 -15.61 -7.84 -12.16
N ASP A 183 -16.71 -7.72 -12.90
CA ASP A 183 -18.07 -7.92 -12.38
C ASP A 183 -18.44 -9.42 -12.28
N LYS A 184 -19.67 -9.71 -11.85
CA LYS A 184 -20.19 -11.07 -11.67
C LYS A 184 -20.31 -11.85 -12.99
N GLU A 185 -20.32 -11.17 -14.14
CA GLU A 185 -20.27 -11.77 -15.47
C GLU A 185 -18.84 -11.99 -15.98
N GLY A 186 -17.82 -11.61 -15.22
CA GLY A 186 -16.41 -11.72 -15.63
C GLY A 186 -15.97 -10.61 -16.59
N ARG A 187 -16.72 -9.50 -16.69
CA ARG A 187 -16.32 -8.35 -17.51
C ARG A 187 -15.42 -7.42 -16.73
N VAL A 188 -14.37 -6.96 -17.39
CA VAL A 188 -13.36 -6.10 -16.77
C VAL A 188 -13.93 -4.74 -16.37
N LYS A 189 -13.71 -4.35 -15.11
CA LYS A 189 -14.02 -3.02 -14.56
C LYS A 189 -12.79 -2.16 -14.33
N ARG A 190 -11.66 -2.78 -13.97
CA ARG A 190 -10.42 -2.08 -13.64
C ARG A 190 -9.18 -2.92 -13.94
N LEU A 191 -8.14 -2.26 -14.43
CA LEU A 191 -6.75 -2.72 -14.50
C LEU A 191 -5.90 -1.72 -13.71
N ASN A 192 -4.84 -2.21 -13.04
CA ASN A 192 -3.74 -1.34 -12.60
C ASN A 192 -2.67 -1.24 -13.71
N SER A 193 -1.72 -0.31 -13.58
CA SER A 193 -0.69 -0.08 -14.61
C SER A 193 0.14 -1.33 -14.90
N VAL A 194 0.46 -2.14 -13.88
CA VAL A 194 1.22 -3.38 -14.06
C VAL A 194 0.43 -4.40 -14.88
N ALA A 195 -0.89 -4.51 -14.68
CA ALA A 195 -1.72 -5.36 -15.51
C ALA A 195 -1.81 -4.85 -16.94
N GLU A 196 -1.83 -3.54 -17.16
CA GLU A 196 -1.81 -2.97 -18.50
C GLU A 196 -0.50 -3.33 -19.22
N ASP A 197 0.64 -3.16 -18.54
CA ASP A 197 1.96 -3.49 -19.07
C ASP A 197 2.10 -4.99 -19.41
N LEU A 198 1.65 -5.87 -18.52
CA LEU A 198 1.80 -7.32 -18.69
C LEU A 198 0.81 -7.93 -19.68
N THR A 199 -0.39 -7.35 -19.83
CA THR A 199 -1.41 -7.86 -20.77
C THR A 199 -1.35 -7.19 -22.14
N GLY A 200 -0.73 -6.01 -22.24
CA GLY A 200 -0.75 -5.18 -23.44
C GLY A 200 -2.11 -4.51 -23.70
N TRP A 201 -2.97 -4.42 -22.69
CA TRP A 201 -4.28 -3.77 -22.76
C TRP A 201 -4.33 -2.55 -21.86
N THR A 202 -4.75 -1.40 -22.39
CA THR A 202 -5.13 -0.26 -21.55
C THR A 202 -6.50 -0.51 -20.91
N LEU A 203 -6.75 0.11 -19.77
CA LEU A 203 -8.04 0.06 -19.08
C LEU A 203 -9.17 0.47 -20.01
N ASP A 204 -9.01 1.54 -20.78
CA ASP A 204 -10.03 2.00 -21.71
C ASP A 204 -10.34 0.96 -22.81
N GLY A 205 -9.31 0.24 -23.27
CA GLY A 205 -9.49 -0.83 -24.26
C GLY A 205 -10.07 -2.11 -23.67
N ALA A 206 -9.78 -2.40 -22.40
CA ALA A 206 -10.21 -3.60 -21.70
C ALA A 206 -11.59 -3.48 -21.03
N LYS A 207 -12.03 -2.27 -20.71
CA LYS A 207 -13.26 -2.02 -19.95
C LYS A 207 -14.48 -2.66 -20.61
N ASN A 208 -15.27 -3.38 -19.80
CA ASN A 208 -16.46 -4.16 -20.18
C ASN A 208 -16.22 -5.33 -21.16
N LYS A 209 -14.98 -5.60 -21.57
CA LYS A 209 -14.63 -6.84 -22.30
C LYS A 209 -14.58 -8.03 -21.36
N ASP A 210 -14.72 -9.20 -21.96
CA ASP A 210 -14.59 -10.47 -21.25
C ASP A 210 -13.14 -10.68 -20.80
N ILE A 211 -12.95 -11.14 -19.56
CA ILE A 211 -11.61 -11.40 -19.00
C ILE A 211 -10.78 -12.37 -19.86
N ARG A 212 -11.39 -13.28 -20.62
CA ARG A 212 -10.69 -14.23 -21.50
C ARG A 212 -9.94 -13.55 -22.65
N GLU A 213 -10.46 -12.42 -23.14
CA GLU A 213 -9.80 -11.63 -24.19
C GLU A 213 -8.55 -10.90 -23.66
N ILE A 214 -8.58 -10.54 -22.37
CA ILE A 214 -7.56 -9.69 -21.74
C ILE A 214 -6.48 -10.54 -21.07
N PHE A 215 -6.87 -11.67 -20.50
CA PHE A 215 -6.02 -12.54 -19.70
C PHE A 215 -6.01 -13.96 -20.28
N THR A 216 -5.23 -14.11 -21.36
CA THR A 216 -5.00 -15.38 -22.05
C THR A 216 -3.86 -16.13 -21.38
N ILE A 217 -4.16 -17.30 -20.80
CA ILE A 217 -3.17 -18.10 -20.07
C ILE A 217 -3.05 -19.51 -20.61
N VAL A 218 -1.81 -20.00 -20.69
CA VAL A 218 -1.48 -21.34 -21.18
C VAL A 218 -0.55 -22.07 -20.22
N ASN A 219 -0.57 -23.39 -20.24
CA ASN A 219 0.40 -24.18 -19.51
C ASN A 219 1.78 -24.06 -20.17
N SER A 220 2.81 -23.73 -19.40
CA SER A 220 4.14 -23.44 -19.94
C SER A 220 4.86 -24.66 -20.53
N LYS A 221 4.40 -25.89 -20.25
CA LYS A 221 4.98 -27.14 -20.76
C LYS A 221 4.20 -27.71 -21.94
N THR A 222 2.87 -27.64 -21.90
CA THR A 222 2.03 -28.25 -22.94
C THR A 222 1.53 -27.25 -23.98
N GLY A 223 1.57 -25.95 -23.68
CA GLY A 223 1.01 -24.90 -24.53
C GLY A 223 -0.53 -24.88 -24.56
N ILE A 224 -1.18 -25.77 -23.79
CA ILE A 224 -2.65 -25.87 -23.77
C ILE A 224 -3.22 -24.76 -22.90
N GLU A 225 -4.29 -24.13 -23.38
CA GLU A 225 -5.02 -23.09 -22.66
C GLU A 225 -5.54 -23.58 -21.30
N VAL A 226 -5.39 -22.73 -20.29
CA VAL A 226 -5.81 -23.02 -18.92
C VAL A 226 -7.06 -22.22 -18.61
N LYS A 227 -8.06 -22.85 -17.98
CA LYS A 227 -9.27 -22.15 -17.53
C LYS A 227 -8.92 -20.98 -16.61
N ASN A 228 -9.48 -19.81 -16.91
CA ASN A 228 -9.24 -18.58 -16.20
C ASN A 228 -9.65 -18.71 -14.70
N PRO A 229 -8.80 -18.30 -13.74
CA PRO A 229 -9.11 -18.33 -12.32
C PRO A 229 -10.40 -17.58 -11.96
N VAL A 230 -10.70 -16.47 -12.64
CA VAL A 230 -11.92 -15.67 -12.41
C VAL A 230 -13.18 -16.51 -12.63
N GLU A 231 -13.23 -17.33 -13.68
CA GLU A 231 -14.38 -18.21 -13.92
C GLU A 231 -14.56 -19.24 -12.78
N LYS A 232 -13.45 -19.76 -12.25
CA LYS A 232 -13.50 -20.70 -11.13
C LYS A 232 -14.00 -20.02 -9.86
N VAL A 233 -13.57 -18.79 -9.61
CA VAL A 233 -14.04 -17.98 -8.46
C VAL A 233 -15.53 -17.70 -8.58
N LEU A 234 -15.99 -17.20 -9.73
CA LEU A 234 -17.41 -16.89 -9.98
C LEU A 234 -18.30 -18.13 -9.84
N LYS A 235 -17.79 -19.32 -10.21
CA LYS A 235 -18.54 -20.58 -10.10
C LYS A 235 -18.58 -21.17 -8.69
N HIS A 236 -17.49 -21.08 -7.92
CA HIS A 236 -17.36 -21.80 -6.64
C HIS A 236 -17.36 -20.88 -5.41
N GLY A 237 -17.27 -19.56 -5.58
CA GLY A 237 -17.27 -18.56 -4.51
C GLY A 237 -16.08 -18.65 -3.56
N LYS A 238 -14.99 -19.31 -3.96
CA LYS A 238 -13.78 -19.52 -3.14
C LYS A 238 -12.57 -18.87 -3.78
N ILE A 239 -11.55 -18.60 -2.96
CA ILE A 239 -10.23 -18.16 -3.43
C ILE A 239 -9.63 -19.29 -4.28
N VAL A 240 -9.10 -18.94 -5.45
CA VAL A 240 -8.48 -19.87 -6.39
C VAL A 240 -7.08 -19.37 -6.73
N GLY A 241 -6.06 -20.16 -6.39
CA GLY A 241 -4.70 -19.96 -6.90
C GLY A 241 -4.52 -20.58 -8.29
N LEU A 242 -3.54 -20.08 -9.05
CA LEU A 242 -3.09 -20.76 -10.27
C LEU A 242 -2.27 -22.01 -9.96
N ALA A 243 -2.31 -22.97 -10.89
CA ALA A 243 -1.38 -24.09 -10.89
C ALA A 243 0.03 -23.63 -11.28
N ASN A 244 1.05 -24.27 -10.71
CA ASN A 244 2.44 -24.06 -11.11
C ASN A 244 2.60 -24.25 -12.64
N HIS A 245 3.47 -23.46 -13.28
CA HIS A 245 3.78 -23.52 -14.72
C HIS A 245 2.71 -22.92 -15.65
N THR A 246 2.24 -21.71 -15.34
CA THR A 246 1.32 -20.95 -16.21
C THR A 246 2.07 -19.78 -16.87
N LYS A 247 1.79 -19.52 -18.14
CA LYS A 247 2.24 -18.35 -18.89
C LYS A 247 1.05 -17.47 -19.28
N LEU A 248 1.21 -16.17 -19.15
CA LEU A 248 0.36 -15.15 -19.75
C LEU A 248 0.86 -14.86 -21.15
N ILE A 249 -0.06 -14.79 -22.11
CA ILE A 249 0.19 -14.32 -23.47
C ILE A 249 -0.39 -12.91 -23.58
N ALA A 250 0.48 -11.91 -23.70
CA ALA A 250 0.09 -10.53 -23.89
C ALA A 250 -0.45 -10.30 -25.30
N ARG A 251 -1.15 -9.18 -25.49
CA ARG A 251 -1.79 -8.83 -26.77
C ARG A 251 -0.80 -8.68 -27.94
N ASP A 252 0.42 -8.26 -27.66
CA ASP A 252 1.52 -8.14 -28.62
C ASP A 252 2.23 -9.48 -28.92
N GLY A 253 1.83 -10.56 -28.23
CA GLY A 253 2.44 -11.89 -28.32
C GLY A 253 3.56 -12.15 -27.30
N SER A 254 3.91 -11.19 -26.45
CA SER A 254 4.90 -11.37 -25.39
C SER A 254 4.43 -12.42 -24.38
N GLU A 255 5.35 -13.26 -23.90
CA GLU A 255 5.03 -14.32 -22.94
C GLU A 255 5.65 -14.05 -21.57
N TYR A 256 4.84 -14.13 -20.52
CA TYR A 256 5.29 -13.94 -19.13
C TYR A 256 4.96 -15.18 -18.31
N HIS A 257 5.93 -15.73 -17.59
CA HIS A 257 5.62 -16.70 -16.55
C HIS A 257 4.94 -15.98 -15.39
N ILE A 258 3.77 -16.46 -14.97
CA ILE A 258 2.99 -15.80 -13.94
C ILE A 258 2.69 -16.73 -12.74
N ALA A 259 2.55 -16.11 -11.58
CA ALA A 259 1.90 -16.69 -10.40
C ALA A 259 0.70 -15.81 -10.05
N ASP A 260 -0.45 -16.39 -9.69
CA ASP A 260 -1.71 -15.64 -9.56
C ASP A 260 -2.60 -16.23 -8.47
N SER A 261 -3.45 -15.36 -7.92
CA SER A 261 -4.59 -15.71 -7.08
C SER A 261 -5.78 -14.82 -7.44
N ALA A 262 -6.95 -15.45 -7.56
CA ALA A 262 -8.23 -14.76 -7.71
C ALA A 262 -9.12 -14.99 -6.48
N ALA A 263 -9.85 -13.95 -6.07
CA ALA A 263 -10.74 -13.98 -4.92
C ALA A 263 -12.06 -13.26 -5.21
N PRO A 264 -13.20 -13.74 -4.67
CA PRO A 264 -14.48 -13.09 -4.89
C PRO A 264 -14.54 -11.78 -4.13
N ILE A 265 -15.10 -10.75 -4.77
CA ILE A 265 -15.54 -9.52 -4.10
C ILE A 265 -16.99 -9.74 -3.70
N LYS A 266 -17.28 -9.68 -2.41
CA LYS A 266 -18.61 -9.93 -1.86
C LYS A 266 -19.28 -8.65 -1.37
N THR A 267 -20.61 -8.61 -1.43
CA THR A 267 -21.44 -7.62 -0.76
C THR A 267 -21.60 -7.95 0.73
N ASP A 268 -22.15 -7.04 1.52
CA ASP A 268 -22.46 -7.27 2.94
C ASP A 268 -23.42 -8.47 3.17
N GLU A 269 -24.22 -8.82 2.17
CA GLU A 269 -25.12 -9.98 2.16
C GLU A 269 -24.44 -11.30 1.71
N ASP A 270 -23.10 -11.36 1.67
CA ASP A 270 -22.28 -12.49 1.18
C ASP A 270 -22.46 -12.88 -0.31
N ASN A 271 -23.25 -12.12 -1.07
CA ASN A 271 -23.40 -12.29 -2.52
C ASN A 271 -22.15 -11.84 -3.29
N ILE A 272 -21.81 -12.53 -4.38
CA ILE A 272 -20.66 -12.18 -5.22
C ILE A 272 -21.00 -10.95 -6.08
N TYR A 273 -20.35 -9.83 -5.79
CA TYR A 273 -20.39 -8.60 -6.58
C TYR A 273 -19.51 -8.69 -7.83
N GLY A 274 -18.37 -9.37 -7.70
CA GLY A 274 -17.39 -9.52 -8.77
C GLY A 274 -16.17 -10.32 -8.31
N THR A 275 -15.06 -10.19 -9.02
CA THR A 275 -13.80 -10.89 -8.68
C THR A 275 -12.62 -9.92 -8.77
N VAL A 276 -11.68 -10.07 -7.84
CA VAL A 276 -10.34 -9.47 -7.93
C VAL A 276 -9.33 -10.56 -8.25
N MET A 277 -8.46 -10.31 -9.23
CA MET A 277 -7.38 -11.19 -9.66
C MET A 277 -6.06 -10.44 -9.54
N VAL A 278 -5.04 -11.11 -9.00
CA VAL A 278 -3.72 -10.54 -8.74
C VAL A 278 -2.65 -11.49 -9.24
N PHE A 279 -1.88 -11.08 -10.25
CA PHE A 279 -0.87 -11.90 -10.88
C PHE A 279 0.49 -11.21 -10.91
N ARG A 280 1.56 -11.99 -10.74
CA ARG A 280 2.95 -11.52 -10.69
C ARG A 280 3.74 -12.09 -11.84
N ASP A 281 4.53 -11.26 -12.52
CA ASP A 281 5.57 -11.74 -13.43
C ASP A 281 6.72 -12.39 -12.65
N VAL A 282 6.92 -13.68 -12.88
CA VAL A 282 7.99 -14.49 -12.29
C VAL A 282 8.95 -15.01 -13.36
N SER A 283 8.96 -14.42 -14.56
CA SER A 283 9.80 -14.82 -15.70
C SER A 283 11.27 -14.86 -15.35
N LYS A 284 11.80 -13.82 -14.70
CA LYS A 284 13.21 -13.77 -14.27
C LYS A 284 13.55 -14.88 -13.28
N ASN A 285 12.65 -15.16 -12.33
CA ASN A 285 12.84 -16.23 -11.35
C ASN A 285 12.78 -17.61 -11.99
N TYR A 286 11.99 -17.78 -13.05
CA TYR A 286 11.90 -19.03 -13.80
C TYR A 286 13.16 -19.23 -14.66
N GLN A 287 13.58 -18.21 -15.41
CA GLN A 287 14.79 -18.25 -16.24
C GLN A 287 16.04 -18.54 -15.40
N MET A 288 16.20 -17.88 -14.24
CA MET A 288 17.35 -18.13 -13.37
C MET A 288 17.39 -19.57 -12.86
N ARG A 289 16.23 -20.11 -12.43
CA ARG A 289 16.11 -21.50 -11.99
C ARG A 289 16.45 -22.48 -13.10
N GLU A 290 16.00 -22.22 -14.33
CA GLU A 290 16.30 -23.10 -15.45
C GLU A 290 17.77 -23.04 -15.85
N ILE A 291 18.40 -21.86 -15.83
CA ILE A 291 19.85 -21.71 -16.07
C ILE A 291 20.67 -22.49 -15.05
N ILE A 292 20.33 -22.37 -13.76
CA ILE A 292 21.01 -23.11 -12.68
C ILE A 292 20.85 -24.61 -12.91
N ARG A 293 19.63 -25.09 -13.12
CA ARG A 293 19.33 -26.50 -13.38
C ARG A 293 20.06 -27.04 -14.61
N GLN A 294 20.12 -26.27 -15.70
CA GLN A 294 20.86 -26.67 -16.91
C GLN A 294 22.36 -26.75 -16.65
N ARG A 295 22.92 -25.80 -15.90
CA ARG A 295 24.34 -25.81 -15.53
C ARG A 295 24.69 -26.97 -14.61
N GLU A 296 23.87 -27.24 -13.59
CA GLU A 296 24.03 -28.39 -12.69
C GLU A 296 23.99 -29.71 -13.46
N LYS A 297 23.00 -29.87 -14.34
CA LYS A 297 22.87 -31.06 -15.17
C LYS A 297 24.08 -31.21 -16.10
N MET A 298 24.48 -30.14 -16.79
CA MET A 298 25.63 -30.15 -17.69
C MET A 298 26.92 -30.51 -16.95
N PHE A 299 27.16 -29.91 -15.77
CA PHE A 299 28.32 -30.20 -14.93
C PHE A 299 28.33 -31.64 -14.42
N SER A 300 27.19 -32.12 -13.91
CA SER A 300 27.04 -33.50 -13.45
C SER A 300 27.30 -34.51 -14.56
N THR A 301 26.71 -34.30 -15.75
CA THR A 301 26.97 -35.14 -16.93
C THR A 301 28.43 -35.07 -17.37
N ALA A 302 29.03 -33.88 -17.44
CA ALA A 302 30.42 -33.72 -17.86
C ALA A 302 31.41 -34.46 -16.94
N ILE A 303 31.19 -34.46 -15.63
CA ILE A 303 32.02 -35.23 -14.68
C ILE A 303 31.76 -36.72 -14.82
N SER A 304 30.50 -37.14 -14.78
CA SER A 304 30.11 -38.56 -14.78
C SER A 304 30.59 -39.28 -16.04
N GLU A 305 30.43 -38.63 -17.21
CA GLU A 305 30.74 -39.19 -18.53
C GLU A 305 32.16 -38.86 -19.02
N ALA A 306 32.99 -38.21 -18.19
CA ALA A 306 34.37 -37.90 -18.60
C ALA A 306 35.14 -39.21 -18.92
N PRO A 307 35.89 -39.28 -20.03
CA PRO A 307 36.55 -40.52 -20.49
C PRO A 307 37.81 -40.87 -19.69
N PHE A 308 38.04 -40.19 -18.57
CA PHE A 308 39.17 -40.42 -17.67
C PHE A 308 38.68 -40.38 -16.20
N PRO A 309 39.35 -41.10 -15.29
CA PRO A 309 39.02 -41.06 -13.87
C PRO A 309 39.04 -39.64 -13.30
N ILE A 310 37.95 -39.27 -12.62
CA ILE A 310 37.81 -38.03 -11.84
C ILE A 310 37.35 -38.37 -10.42
N MET A 311 37.99 -37.74 -9.43
CA MET A 311 37.62 -37.76 -8.02
C MET A 311 37.51 -36.33 -7.50
N ILE A 312 36.43 -35.99 -6.82
CA ILE A 312 36.30 -34.74 -6.06
C ILE A 312 36.35 -35.09 -4.57
N ARG A 313 37.19 -34.37 -3.83
CA ARG A 313 37.41 -34.56 -2.41
C ARG A 313 37.58 -33.23 -1.68
N SER A 314 37.37 -33.19 -0.39
CA SER A 314 37.76 -32.05 0.45
C SER A 314 39.23 -32.13 0.88
N ASP A 315 39.70 -31.04 1.47
CA ASP A 315 41.04 -30.86 2.02
C ASP A 315 41.30 -31.68 3.29
N ASP A 316 40.25 -32.02 4.04
CA ASP A 316 40.29 -33.01 5.13
C ASP A 316 40.44 -34.47 4.64
N GLY A 317 40.32 -34.70 3.33
CA GLY A 317 40.50 -36.02 2.71
C GLY A 317 39.21 -36.81 2.47
N GLU A 318 38.03 -36.29 2.82
CA GLU A 318 36.75 -36.94 2.47
C GLU A 318 36.54 -36.96 0.96
N VAL A 319 36.18 -38.11 0.40
CA VAL A 319 35.82 -38.27 -1.01
C VAL A 319 34.34 -37.94 -1.18
N ILE A 320 34.07 -36.85 -1.89
CA ILE A 320 32.70 -36.38 -2.17
C ILE A 320 32.08 -37.24 -3.26
N THR A 321 32.81 -37.44 -4.36
CA THR A 321 32.34 -38.25 -5.49
C THR A 321 33.50 -38.74 -6.35
N VAL A 322 33.26 -39.84 -7.07
CA VAL A 322 34.10 -40.33 -8.17
C VAL A 322 33.21 -40.55 -9.39
N ASN A 323 33.75 -40.34 -10.59
CA ASN A 323 32.99 -40.55 -11.83
C ASN A 323 32.98 -42.03 -12.27
N SER A 324 32.17 -42.34 -13.28
CA SER A 324 32.03 -43.70 -13.80
C SER A 324 33.34 -44.28 -14.33
N SER A 325 34.20 -43.47 -14.95
CA SER A 325 35.51 -43.92 -15.43
C SER A 325 36.44 -44.35 -14.29
N TRP A 326 36.44 -43.66 -13.15
CA TRP A 326 37.19 -44.08 -11.97
C TRP A 326 36.70 -45.42 -11.44
N GLU A 327 35.38 -45.58 -11.31
CA GLU A 327 34.77 -46.83 -10.83
C GLU A 327 35.05 -48.00 -11.78
N ASN A 328 34.93 -47.78 -13.09
CA ASN A 328 35.12 -48.82 -14.11
C ASN A 328 36.59 -49.26 -14.22
N ILE A 329 37.54 -48.34 -14.23
CA ILE A 329 38.96 -48.67 -14.44
C ILE A 329 39.60 -49.18 -13.14
N SER A 330 39.32 -48.56 -12.00
CA SER A 330 39.87 -49.02 -10.71
C SER A 330 39.10 -50.19 -10.11
N GLY A 331 37.82 -50.34 -10.44
CA GLY A 331 36.90 -51.32 -9.86
C GLY A 331 36.35 -50.94 -8.47
N TYR A 332 36.72 -49.79 -7.92
CA TYR A 332 36.28 -49.33 -6.60
C TYR A 332 35.21 -48.25 -6.70
N LYS A 333 34.11 -48.45 -5.98
CA LYS A 333 33.00 -47.48 -5.89
C LYS A 333 33.23 -46.45 -4.80
N LYS A 334 32.57 -45.29 -4.90
CA LYS A 334 32.61 -44.22 -3.88
C LYS A 334 32.42 -44.74 -2.46
N GLU A 335 31.49 -45.68 -2.24
CA GLU A 335 31.18 -46.24 -0.91
C GLU A 335 32.33 -47.07 -0.33
N GLU A 336 33.19 -47.62 -1.17
CA GLU A 336 34.35 -48.42 -0.76
C GLU A 336 35.58 -47.54 -0.48
N ILE A 337 35.60 -46.31 -0.98
CA ILE A 337 36.68 -45.34 -0.83
C ILE A 337 36.13 -44.00 -0.31
N PRO A 338 35.59 -43.96 0.93
CA PRO A 338 34.95 -42.76 1.48
C PRO A 338 35.93 -41.62 1.77
N ASP A 339 37.22 -41.92 1.85
CA ASP A 339 38.30 -40.97 2.07
C ASP A 339 39.55 -41.35 1.27
N ILE A 340 40.46 -40.39 1.12
CA ILE A 340 41.70 -40.56 0.36
C ILE A 340 42.61 -41.63 0.99
N GLU A 341 42.58 -41.83 2.30
CA GLU A 341 43.39 -42.85 2.95
C GLU A 341 42.92 -44.26 2.58
N SER A 342 41.61 -44.45 2.48
CA SER A 342 40.95 -45.68 2.04
C SER A 342 41.29 -46.00 0.60
N TRP A 343 41.29 -44.99 -0.29
CA TRP A 343 41.77 -45.14 -1.67
C TRP A 343 43.23 -45.56 -1.72
N ILE A 344 44.13 -44.83 -1.04
CA ILE A 344 45.58 -45.12 -1.03
C ILE A 344 45.85 -46.54 -0.52
N ASN A 345 45.16 -46.96 0.54
CA ASN A 345 45.35 -48.30 1.10
C ASN A 345 44.97 -49.40 0.11
N LYS A 346 43.83 -49.23 -0.58
CA LYS A 346 43.36 -50.21 -1.57
C LYS A 346 44.23 -50.21 -2.83
N ALA A 347 44.54 -49.03 -3.38
CA ALA A 347 45.30 -48.88 -4.60
C ALA A 347 46.77 -49.30 -4.48
N TYR A 348 47.40 -49.13 -3.30
CA TYR A 348 48.84 -49.39 -3.11
C TYR A 348 49.19 -50.54 -2.15
N ARG A 349 48.19 -51.32 -1.69
CA ARG A 349 48.30 -52.55 -0.85
C ARG A 349 49.50 -52.60 0.12
N GLY A 350 49.70 -51.55 0.93
CA GLY A 350 50.67 -51.55 2.03
C GLY A 350 51.94 -50.71 1.85
N ARG A 351 52.18 -50.02 0.73
CA ARG A 351 53.24 -48.99 0.61
C ARG A 351 52.84 -47.66 1.28
N LYS A 352 52.29 -47.74 2.50
CA LYS A 352 51.64 -46.63 3.23
C LYS A 352 52.60 -45.49 3.57
N THR A 353 53.88 -45.78 3.81
CA THR A 353 54.82 -44.81 4.42
C THR A 353 55.52 -43.95 3.38
N GLU A 354 55.89 -44.50 2.21
CA GLU A 354 56.54 -43.75 1.13
C GLU A 354 55.54 -42.87 0.38
N MET A 355 54.32 -43.37 0.14
CA MET A 355 53.35 -42.68 -0.71
C MET A 355 52.56 -41.59 0.04
N LYS A 356 52.39 -41.70 1.37
CA LYS A 356 51.70 -40.65 2.17
C LYS A 356 52.43 -39.31 2.15
N GLY A 357 53.77 -39.30 2.13
CA GLY A 357 54.57 -38.08 2.04
C GLY A 357 54.41 -37.39 0.69
N ILE A 358 54.60 -38.15 -0.39
CA ILE A 358 54.49 -37.68 -1.78
C ILE A 358 53.07 -37.19 -2.10
N ILE A 359 52.02 -37.90 -1.67
CA ILE A 359 50.62 -37.48 -1.85
C ILE A 359 50.28 -36.25 -0.98
N LYS A 360 50.85 -36.11 0.22
CA LYS A 360 50.58 -34.92 1.04
C LYS A 360 51.27 -33.68 0.47
N GLU A 361 52.44 -33.85 -0.15
CA GLU A 361 53.25 -32.79 -0.73
C GLU A 361 52.78 -32.39 -2.14
N ALA A 362 52.55 -33.35 -3.04
CA ALA A 362 52.05 -33.13 -4.40
C ALA A 362 50.63 -32.53 -4.46
N PHE A 363 49.84 -32.70 -3.40
CA PHE A 363 48.47 -32.16 -3.31
C PHE A 363 48.37 -30.90 -2.44
N SER A 364 49.50 -30.36 -1.96
CA SER A 364 49.56 -29.12 -1.19
C SER A 364 49.87 -27.88 -2.03
N HIS A 365 50.44 -28.06 -3.24
CA HIS A 365 50.81 -26.98 -4.15
C HIS A 365 49.82 -26.82 -5.31
N ASN A 366 49.57 -25.57 -5.71
CA ASN A 366 48.62 -25.18 -6.75
C ASN A 366 49.01 -25.77 -8.12
N ARG A 367 48.18 -26.68 -8.67
CA ARG A 367 48.24 -27.23 -10.05
C ARG A 367 49.60 -27.81 -10.45
N GLU A 368 49.96 -28.96 -9.90
CA GLU A 368 51.11 -29.74 -10.41
C GLU A 368 50.70 -31.17 -10.79
N LYS A 369 51.37 -31.70 -11.83
CA LYS A 369 51.37 -33.14 -12.14
C LYS A 369 51.98 -33.86 -10.93
N ALA A 370 51.24 -34.78 -10.33
CA ALA A 370 51.72 -35.53 -9.18
C ALA A 370 52.72 -36.63 -9.57
N GLY A 371 52.80 -36.98 -10.87
CA GLY A 371 53.66 -38.04 -11.42
C GLY A 371 52.89 -39.31 -11.79
N ASP A 372 53.63 -40.33 -12.23
CA ASP A 372 53.13 -41.63 -12.65
C ASP A 372 53.15 -42.63 -11.48
N PHE A 373 52.01 -43.25 -11.19
CA PHE A 373 51.89 -44.15 -10.06
C PHE A 373 51.30 -45.50 -10.47
N GLU A 374 51.97 -46.59 -10.08
CA GLU A 374 51.42 -47.94 -10.21
C GLU A 374 50.33 -48.15 -9.16
N ILE A 375 49.07 -48.20 -9.59
CA ILE A 375 47.91 -48.58 -8.79
C ILE A 375 47.52 -50.04 -9.04
N GLN A 376 46.87 -50.64 -8.05
CA GLN A 376 46.25 -51.95 -8.17
C GLN A 376 44.73 -51.82 -8.13
N THR A 377 44.06 -52.35 -9.15
CA THR A 377 42.60 -52.36 -9.24
C THR A 377 42.01 -53.40 -8.28
N LYS A 378 40.68 -53.36 -8.10
CA LYS A 378 39.96 -54.32 -7.23
C LYS A 378 40.14 -55.78 -7.64
N ASN A 379 40.28 -56.07 -8.93
CA ASN A 379 40.51 -57.42 -9.44
C ASN A 379 41.98 -57.88 -9.33
N GLY A 380 42.90 -56.98 -8.93
CA GLY A 380 44.32 -57.28 -8.75
C GLY A 380 45.22 -56.91 -9.93
N GLU A 381 44.67 -56.40 -11.04
CA GLU A 381 45.43 -55.86 -12.18
C GLU A 381 46.24 -54.63 -11.75
N LYS A 382 47.44 -54.49 -12.29
CA LYS A 382 48.30 -53.32 -12.08
C LYS A 382 48.15 -52.34 -13.24
N ARG A 383 47.96 -51.07 -12.94
CA ARG A 383 47.85 -49.98 -13.92
C ARG A 383 48.74 -48.81 -13.51
N ILE A 384 49.28 -48.09 -14.47
CA ILE A 384 50.06 -46.87 -14.25
C ILE A 384 49.15 -45.68 -14.52
N TRP A 385 48.86 -44.91 -13.48
CA TRP A 385 48.03 -43.71 -13.57
C TRP A 385 48.88 -42.46 -13.35
N GLU A 386 48.81 -41.53 -14.30
CA GLU A 386 49.33 -40.18 -14.14
C GLU A 386 48.27 -39.31 -13.46
N PHE A 387 48.52 -38.88 -12.21
CA PHE A 387 47.57 -38.05 -11.46
C PHE A 387 47.83 -36.55 -11.63
N SER A 388 46.77 -35.77 -11.72
CA SER A 388 46.80 -34.31 -11.68
C SER A 388 45.73 -33.80 -10.72
N THR A 389 46.05 -32.79 -9.92
CA THR A 389 45.09 -32.22 -8.96
C THR A 389 45.03 -30.70 -9.04
N ALA A 390 43.82 -30.16 -8.96
CA ALA A 390 43.58 -28.74 -8.93
C ALA A 390 42.56 -28.37 -7.84
N PRO A 391 42.60 -27.15 -7.30
CA PRO A 391 41.54 -26.63 -6.44
C PRO A 391 40.26 -26.41 -7.26
N LEU A 392 39.11 -26.86 -6.73
CA LEU A 392 37.78 -26.72 -7.33
C LEU A 392 36.97 -25.59 -6.67
N GLY A 393 37.29 -25.19 -5.45
CA GLY A 393 36.60 -24.13 -4.71
C GLY A 393 36.41 -24.48 -3.23
N THR A 394 35.29 -24.07 -2.64
CA THR A 394 34.90 -24.43 -1.27
C THR A 394 33.48 -25.01 -1.26
N ASP A 395 33.20 -25.96 -0.37
CA ASP A 395 31.83 -26.45 -0.15
C ASP A 395 30.99 -25.50 0.73
N GLU A 396 29.72 -25.85 0.97
CA GLU A 396 28.80 -25.08 1.83
C GLU A 396 29.29 -24.97 3.29
N LYS A 397 30.18 -25.87 3.72
CA LYS A 397 30.79 -25.88 5.06
C LYS A 397 32.10 -25.08 5.11
N GLY A 398 32.52 -24.48 3.99
CA GLY A 398 33.75 -23.71 3.87
C GLY A 398 35.02 -24.56 3.72
N ARG A 399 34.91 -25.88 3.53
CA ARG A 399 36.06 -26.77 3.29
C ARG A 399 36.56 -26.62 1.87
N LYS A 400 37.87 -26.62 1.65
CA LYS A 400 38.42 -26.51 0.29
C LYS A 400 38.21 -27.80 -0.47
N LEU A 401 37.69 -27.71 -1.69
CA LEU A 401 37.49 -28.83 -2.60
C LEU A 401 38.64 -28.93 -3.59
N LEU A 402 39.03 -30.17 -3.86
CA LEU A 402 40.09 -30.56 -4.76
C LEU A 402 39.51 -31.54 -5.79
N ILE A 403 39.84 -31.33 -7.05
CA ILE A 403 39.53 -32.25 -8.15
C ILE A 403 40.82 -32.97 -8.56
N SER A 404 40.82 -34.29 -8.42
CA SER A 404 41.90 -35.17 -8.86
C SER A 404 41.47 -35.88 -10.13
N THR A 405 42.26 -35.80 -11.18
CA THR A 405 42.07 -36.54 -12.43
C THR A 405 43.21 -37.53 -12.60
N ALA A 406 42.94 -38.66 -13.25
CA ALA A 406 43.99 -39.61 -13.63
C ALA A 406 43.94 -39.91 -15.12
N VAL A 407 45.09 -40.15 -15.73
CA VAL A 407 45.19 -40.71 -17.08
C VAL A 407 45.87 -42.06 -16.97
N ASP A 408 45.24 -43.10 -17.54
CA ASP A 408 45.83 -44.43 -17.61
C ASP A 408 46.87 -44.46 -18.75
N ILE A 409 48.13 -44.76 -18.41
CA ILE A 409 49.27 -44.80 -19.34
C ILE A 409 49.93 -46.19 -19.39
N THR A 410 49.22 -47.21 -18.88
CA THR A 410 49.70 -48.60 -18.80
C THR A 410 49.98 -49.24 -20.16
#